data_AF-A0A8I2ZHB4-F1
#
_entry.id   AF-A0A8I2ZHB4-F1
#
_cell.length_a   1.000
_cell.length_b   1.000
_cell.length_c   1.000
_cell.angle_alpha   90.00
_cell.angle_beta   90.00
_cell.angle_gamma   90.00
#
_symmetry.space_group_name_H-M   'P 1'
#
loop_
_entity.id
_entity.type
_entity.pdbx_description
1 polymer ?
#
loop_
_entity_poly.entity_id
_entity_poly.type
_entity_poly.pdbx_seq_one_letter_code
_entity_poly.pdbx_strand_id
1 'polypeptide(L)'
;MSHAEVLAHAKRKRLESATSRANYKPKPLQLDKPQFRSKPPPLLTRHRDPDGSVSYTSTLRPAPSSQLRGRRRIPVVFVTSQGVPFLRTKKPQPVRLECALRRQGQRRQARVTQAIELREVDTPAAKDEDNWERLVEGLQREEGRGREREGDGETFAAAVRTGWQALGRSLQNERLDWIAKTEAYVKIVEDERRMARLEAGLVEGPDGRWVRELPAAATTTPKRTSVPPSGQTNAASGKEKTKPLIVQW
;
A
#
# COMPACT_ATOMS: atom_id res chain seq x y z
N MET A 1 38.90 -27.17 30.00
CA MET A 1 37.61 -27.71 30.47
C MET A 1 37.74 -29.22 30.52
N SER A 2 37.60 -29.80 31.71
CA SER A 2 37.68 -31.25 31.90
C SER A 2 36.36 -31.89 31.45
N HIS A 3 36.43 -33.06 30.79
CA HIS A 3 35.25 -33.85 30.40
C HIS A 3 34.26 -34.07 31.55
N ALA A 4 34.77 -34.15 32.79
CA ALA A 4 33.96 -34.28 33.99
C ALA A 4 33.04 -33.06 34.24
N GLU A 5 33.51 -31.85 33.94
CA GLU A 5 32.74 -30.60 34.09
C GLU A 5 31.57 -30.54 33.11
N VAL A 6 31.79 -31.01 31.88
CA VAL A 6 30.76 -31.10 30.83
C VAL A 6 29.66 -32.09 31.23
N LEU A 7 30.04 -33.25 31.77
CA LEU A 7 29.08 -34.25 32.26
C LEU A 7 28.29 -33.75 33.47
N ALA A 8 28.93 -33.05 34.41
CA ALA A 8 28.26 -32.45 35.56
C ALA A 8 27.24 -31.39 35.12
N HIS A 9 27.61 -30.53 34.18
CA HIS A 9 26.71 -29.53 33.60
C HIS A 9 25.51 -30.18 32.89
N ALA A 10 25.74 -31.21 32.08
CA ALA A 10 24.68 -31.94 31.38
C ALA A 10 23.70 -32.60 32.36
N LYS A 11 24.21 -33.21 33.45
CA LYS A 11 23.37 -33.78 34.52
C LYS A 11 22.53 -32.71 35.20
N ARG A 12 23.10 -31.55 35.54
CA ARG A 12 22.37 -30.41 36.14
C ARG A 12 21.24 -29.92 35.24
N LYS A 13 21.51 -29.74 33.94
CA LYS A 13 20.50 -29.32 32.95
C LYS A 13 19.36 -30.31 32.78
N ARG A 14 19.65 -31.61 32.84
CA ARG A 14 18.62 -32.66 32.80
C ARG A 14 17.71 -32.61 34.04
N LEU A 15 18.29 -32.39 35.22
CA LEU A 15 17.52 -32.23 36.46
C LEU A 15 16.64 -30.97 36.43
N GLU A 16 17.19 -29.82 36.04
CA GLU A 16 16.44 -28.55 35.87
C GLU A 16 15.26 -28.72 34.89
N SER A 17 15.47 -29.46 33.80
CA SER A 17 14.42 -29.73 32.82
C SER A 17 13.35 -30.68 33.35
N ALA A 18 13.74 -31.71 34.12
CA ALA A 18 12.82 -32.66 34.74
C ALA A 18 11.95 -31.97 35.80
N THR A 19 12.52 -31.10 36.63
CA THR A 19 11.76 -30.30 37.61
C THR A 19 10.82 -29.32 36.92
N SER A 20 11.25 -28.70 35.81
CA SER A 20 10.40 -27.78 35.04
C SER A 20 9.21 -28.49 34.40
N ARG A 21 9.42 -29.72 33.90
CA ARG A 21 8.35 -30.57 33.36
C ARG A 21 7.39 -31.05 34.45
N ALA A 22 7.91 -31.45 35.62
CA ALA A 22 7.10 -31.87 36.75
C ALA A 22 6.22 -30.72 37.29
N ASN A 23 6.74 -29.49 37.28
CA ASN A 23 6.02 -28.29 37.74
C ASN A 23 5.17 -27.63 36.64
N TYR A 24 5.20 -28.14 35.41
CA TYR A 24 4.38 -27.62 34.33
C TYR A 24 2.92 -28.00 34.57
N LYS A 25 2.13 -27.04 35.04
CA LYS A 25 0.67 -27.18 35.02
C LYS A 25 0.24 -27.07 33.56
N PRO A 26 -0.34 -28.12 32.95
CA PRO A 26 -0.86 -28.01 31.61
C PRO A 26 -1.86 -26.86 31.60
N LYS A 27 -1.68 -25.94 30.66
CA LYS A 27 -2.66 -24.89 30.42
C LYS A 27 -4.01 -25.60 30.26
N PRO A 28 -5.06 -25.22 31.03
CA PRO A 28 -6.35 -25.90 30.95
C PRO A 28 -6.75 -25.96 29.48
N LEU A 29 -7.20 -27.15 29.04
CA LEU A 29 -7.83 -27.34 27.74
C LEU A 29 -8.81 -26.19 27.58
N GLN A 30 -8.54 -25.28 26.64
CA GLN A 30 -9.43 -24.17 26.39
C GLN A 30 -10.70 -24.78 25.83
N LEU A 31 -11.70 -24.99 26.71
CA LEU A 31 -13.06 -25.33 26.33
C LEU A 31 -13.43 -24.43 25.14
N ASP A 32 -13.89 -25.05 24.05
CA ASP A 32 -14.04 -24.43 22.73
C ASP A 32 -14.47 -22.97 22.83
N LYS A 33 -13.49 -22.06 22.70
CA LYS A 33 -13.80 -20.65 22.42
C LYS A 33 -14.69 -20.67 21.19
N PRO A 34 -15.89 -20.05 21.19
CA PRO A 34 -16.80 -20.11 20.06
C PRO A 34 -16.02 -19.76 18.80
N GLN A 35 -15.74 -20.80 18.01
CA GLN A 35 -14.86 -20.70 16.87
C GLN A 35 -15.63 -19.93 15.80
N PHE A 36 -14.91 -19.07 15.08
CA PHE A 36 -15.38 -18.42 13.85
C PHE A 36 -16.46 -17.34 14.02
N ARG A 37 -16.11 -16.20 14.62
CA ARG A 37 -16.59 -14.96 13.99
C ARG A 37 -15.91 -14.87 12.63
N SER A 38 -16.68 -14.98 11.55
CA SER A 38 -16.16 -14.78 10.21
C SER A 38 -15.45 -13.43 10.15
N LYS A 39 -14.23 -13.41 9.61
CA LYS A 39 -13.51 -12.15 9.44
C LYS A 39 -14.34 -11.26 8.52
N PRO A 40 -14.46 -9.96 8.81
CA PRO A 40 -15.15 -9.06 7.89
C PRO A 40 -14.46 -9.13 6.52
N PRO A 41 -15.23 -9.01 5.42
CA PRO A 41 -14.64 -9.01 4.09
C PRO A 41 -13.62 -7.87 3.97
N PRO A 42 -12.57 -8.05 3.14
CA PRO A 42 -11.59 -7.01 2.91
C PRO A 42 -12.21 -5.78 2.23
N LEU A 43 -11.58 -4.61 2.39
CA LEU A 43 -12.03 -3.39 1.71
C LEU A 43 -11.93 -3.51 0.19
N LEU A 44 -10.82 -4.06 -0.28
CA LEU A 44 -10.53 -4.26 -1.70
C LEU A 44 -10.40 -5.76 -1.99
N THR A 45 -11.02 -6.20 -3.07
CA THR A 45 -10.80 -7.53 -3.67
C THR A 45 -9.87 -7.39 -4.86
N ARG A 46 -8.85 -8.24 -4.92
CA ARG A 46 -7.84 -8.25 -5.98
C ARG A 46 -8.33 -9.10 -7.15
N HIS A 47 -8.29 -8.55 -8.34
CA HIS A 47 -8.49 -9.27 -9.60
C HIS A 47 -7.18 -9.32 -10.38
N ARG A 48 -6.99 -10.39 -11.14
CA ARG A 48 -5.86 -10.57 -12.03
C ARG A 48 -6.41 -10.78 -13.43
N ASP A 49 -6.04 -9.91 -14.33
CA ASP A 49 -6.44 -10.04 -15.73
C ASP A 49 -5.55 -11.09 -16.42
N PRO A 50 -5.98 -11.65 -17.56
CA PRO A 50 -5.17 -12.62 -18.33
C PRO A 50 -3.81 -12.05 -18.78
N ASP A 51 -3.74 -10.73 -18.97
CA ASP A 51 -2.52 -9.98 -19.32
C ASP A 51 -1.54 -9.81 -18.13
N GLY A 52 -1.92 -10.28 -16.94
CA GLY A 52 -1.11 -10.16 -15.73
C GLY A 52 -1.23 -8.80 -15.03
N SER A 53 -2.02 -7.86 -15.56
CA SER A 53 -2.39 -6.63 -14.84
C SER A 53 -3.18 -6.96 -13.57
N VAL A 54 -2.91 -6.18 -12.53
CA VAL A 54 -3.60 -6.30 -11.24
C VAL A 54 -4.59 -5.14 -11.14
N SER A 55 -5.86 -5.46 -10.92
CA SER A 55 -6.91 -4.48 -10.69
C SER A 55 -7.59 -4.75 -9.35
N TYR A 56 -8.21 -3.71 -8.79
CA TYR A 56 -8.86 -3.79 -7.49
C TYR A 56 -10.28 -3.25 -7.57
N THR A 57 -11.23 -3.99 -7.00
CA THR A 57 -12.60 -3.51 -6.81
C THR A 57 -12.92 -3.39 -5.34
N SER A 58 -13.72 -2.39 -5.00
CA SER A 58 -14.19 -2.17 -3.64
C SER A 58 -15.30 -3.16 -3.30
N THR A 59 -15.19 -3.83 -2.16
CA THR A 59 -16.21 -4.77 -1.67
C THR A 59 -17.13 -4.13 -0.64
N LEU A 60 -16.67 -3.08 0.05
CA LEU A 60 -17.38 -2.46 1.17
C LEU A 60 -17.89 -1.04 0.89
N ARG A 61 -17.43 -0.41 -0.19
CA ARG A 61 -17.66 1.01 -0.48
C ARG A 61 -18.08 1.18 -1.95
N PRO A 62 -18.97 2.13 -2.27
CA PRO A 62 -19.73 2.99 -1.35
C PRO A 62 -20.80 2.20 -0.59
N ALA A 63 -20.99 2.52 0.70
CA ALA A 63 -22.07 1.93 1.50
C ALA A 63 -23.36 2.76 1.34
N PRO A 64 -24.56 2.16 1.33
CA PRO A 64 -25.83 2.90 1.30
C PRO A 64 -26.07 3.69 2.60
N SER A 65 -26.87 4.76 2.54
CA SER A 65 -27.18 5.65 3.68
C SER A 65 -27.72 4.89 4.89
N SER A 66 -28.53 3.85 4.66
CA SER A 66 -29.12 2.99 5.70
C SER A 66 -28.08 2.25 6.54
N GLN A 67 -26.89 1.99 5.99
CA GLN A 67 -25.78 1.33 6.70
C GLN A 67 -24.85 2.32 7.40
N LEU A 68 -24.97 3.62 7.13
CA LEU A 68 -24.11 4.65 7.69
C LEU A 68 -24.65 5.15 9.04
N ARG A 69 -23.77 5.28 10.02
CA ARG A 69 -24.09 5.96 11.28
C ARG A 69 -23.86 7.46 11.13
N GLY A 70 -24.91 8.18 10.73
CA GLY A 70 -24.91 9.64 10.58
C GLY A 70 -24.51 10.12 9.18
N ARG A 71 -23.99 11.35 9.09
CA ARG A 71 -23.62 11.98 7.80
C ARG A 71 -22.51 11.18 7.10
N ARG A 72 -22.66 10.96 5.78
CA ARG A 72 -21.64 10.35 4.94
C ARG A 72 -20.32 11.10 5.04
N ARG A 73 -19.28 10.38 5.44
CA ARG A 73 -17.91 10.89 5.48
C ARG A 73 -17.12 10.33 4.32
N ILE A 74 -16.75 11.23 3.41
CA ILE A 74 -15.90 10.91 2.27
C ILE A 74 -14.47 10.67 2.79
N PRO A 75 -13.91 9.46 2.58
CA PRO A 75 -12.53 9.19 2.95
C PRO A 75 -11.55 9.97 2.07
N VAL A 76 -10.30 10.09 2.51
CA VAL A 76 -9.25 10.77 1.74
C VAL A 76 -8.13 9.78 1.47
N VAL A 77 -7.67 9.75 0.21
CA VAL A 77 -6.53 8.93 -0.21
C VAL A 77 -5.24 9.59 0.27
N PHE A 78 -4.37 8.82 0.90
CA PHE A 78 -3.04 9.24 1.31
C PHE A 78 -2.00 8.24 0.83
N VAL A 79 -0.80 8.74 0.59
CA VAL A 79 0.39 7.93 0.30
C VAL A 79 1.44 8.29 1.35
N THR A 80 2.00 7.28 2.00
CA THR A 80 3.11 7.48 2.95
C THR A 80 4.39 7.88 2.20
N SER A 81 5.39 8.43 2.91
CA SER A 81 6.71 8.72 2.32
C SER A 81 7.38 7.50 1.68
N GLN A 82 7.03 6.30 2.16
CA GLN A 82 7.54 5.03 1.65
C GLN A 82 6.75 4.49 0.45
N GLY A 83 5.75 5.23 -0.05
CA GLY A 83 4.93 4.88 -1.20
C GLY A 83 3.70 4.02 -0.89
N VAL A 84 3.46 3.63 0.37
CA VAL A 84 2.30 2.79 0.75
C VAL A 84 1.01 3.63 0.65
N PRO A 85 0.04 3.24 -0.21
CA PRO A 85 -1.23 3.94 -0.31
C PRO A 85 -2.24 3.43 0.72
N PHE A 86 -3.03 4.34 1.29
CA PHE A 86 -4.10 3.97 2.23
C PHE A 86 -5.25 4.98 2.22
N LEU A 87 -6.41 4.49 2.64
CA LEU A 87 -7.62 5.30 2.75
C LEU A 87 -7.83 5.76 4.20
N ARG A 88 -7.82 7.07 4.44
CA ARG A 88 -8.09 7.63 5.78
C ARG A 88 -9.56 7.99 5.91
N THR A 89 -10.29 7.20 6.69
CA THR A 89 -11.71 7.42 6.95
C THR A 89 -11.98 8.45 8.04
N LYS A 90 -11.14 8.55 9.08
CA LYS A 90 -11.31 9.51 10.17
C LYS A 90 -10.03 10.18 10.68
N LYS A 91 -10.20 11.29 11.40
CA LYS A 91 -9.18 12.00 12.19
C LYS A 91 -9.56 11.90 13.68
N PRO A 92 -8.59 11.71 14.60
CA PRO A 92 -7.20 11.32 14.35
C PRO A 92 -7.12 9.92 13.71
N GLN A 93 -5.97 9.58 13.10
CA GLN A 93 -5.79 8.27 12.47
C GLN A 93 -5.85 7.17 13.55
N PRO A 94 -6.50 6.02 13.30
CA PRO A 94 -6.47 4.91 14.25
C PRO A 94 -5.04 4.40 14.45
N VAL A 95 -4.60 4.29 15.72
CA VAL A 95 -3.24 3.83 16.08
C VAL A 95 -2.88 2.49 15.44
N ARG A 96 -3.84 1.57 15.32
CA ARG A 96 -3.62 0.27 14.65
C ARG A 96 -3.25 0.42 13.18
N LEU A 97 -3.89 1.35 12.47
CA LEU A 97 -3.60 1.62 11.06
C LEU A 97 -2.20 2.24 10.92
N GLU A 98 -1.88 3.22 11.75
CA GLU A 98 -0.56 3.84 11.78
C GLU A 98 0.56 2.82 12.03
N CYS A 99 0.43 1.98 13.06
CA CYS A 99 1.38 0.91 13.36
C CYS A 99 1.56 -0.06 12.19
N ALA A 100 0.47 -0.43 11.51
CA ALA A 100 0.53 -1.29 10.34
C ALA A 100 1.28 -0.64 9.17
N LEU A 101 0.97 0.62 8.87
CA LEU A 101 1.66 1.40 7.83
C LEU A 101 3.14 1.58 8.13
N ARG A 102 3.50 1.88 9.39
CA ARG A 102 4.90 2.01 9.81
C ARG A 102 5.67 0.70 9.61
N ARG A 103 5.10 -0.43 10.04
CA ARG A 103 5.71 -1.76 9.85
C ARG A 103 5.87 -2.10 8.37
N GLN A 104 4.87 -1.79 7.54
CA GLN A 104 4.94 -2.03 6.11
C GLN A 104 6.02 -1.16 5.45
N GLY A 105 6.10 0.12 5.81
CA GLY A 105 7.14 1.03 5.35
C GLY A 105 8.55 0.55 5.73
N GLN A 106 8.75 0.15 6.99
CA GLN A 106 10.03 -0.40 7.47
C GLN A 106 10.45 -1.66 6.71
N ARG A 107 9.52 -2.60 6.47
CA ARG A 107 9.80 -3.82 5.69
C ARG A 107 10.15 -3.53 4.24
N ARG A 108 9.54 -2.52 3.62
CA ARG A 108 9.91 -2.11 2.27
C ARG A 108 11.29 -1.44 2.28
N GLN A 109 11.54 -0.53 3.21
CA GLN A 109 12.83 0.15 3.33
C GLN A 109 13.97 -0.86 3.49
N ALA A 110 13.81 -1.86 4.37
CA ALA A 110 14.81 -2.91 4.56
C ALA A 110 15.12 -3.67 3.26
N ARG A 111 14.08 -4.02 2.47
CA ARG A 111 14.27 -4.68 1.17
C ARG A 111 14.92 -3.78 0.12
N VAL A 112 14.61 -2.48 0.14
CA VAL A 112 15.27 -1.50 -0.75
C VAL A 112 16.75 -1.37 -0.39
N THR A 113 17.07 -1.24 0.90
CA THR A 113 18.45 -1.22 1.39
C THR A 113 19.20 -2.49 0.99
N GLN A 114 18.60 -3.67 1.20
CA GLN A 114 19.17 -4.94 0.77
C GLN A 114 19.42 -5.00 -0.75
N ALA A 115 18.51 -4.43 -1.57
CA ALA A 115 18.70 -4.39 -3.02
C ALA A 115 19.87 -3.49 -3.43
N ILE A 116 20.13 -2.42 -2.67
CA ILE A 116 21.28 -1.53 -2.85
C ILE A 116 22.56 -2.26 -2.43
N GLU A 117 22.57 -2.89 -1.25
CA GLU A 117 23.70 -3.68 -0.73
C GLU A 117 24.11 -4.80 -1.70
N LEU A 118 23.14 -5.59 -2.18
CA LEU A 118 23.40 -6.65 -3.15
C LEU A 118 24.06 -6.14 -4.43
N ARG A 119 23.67 -4.94 -4.88
CA ARG A 119 24.18 -4.34 -6.11
C ARG A 119 25.56 -3.71 -5.93
N GLU A 120 25.76 -2.98 -4.84
CA GLU A 120 26.93 -2.12 -4.63
C GLU A 120 28.06 -2.84 -3.90
N VAL A 121 27.74 -3.79 -3.02
CA VAL A 121 28.71 -4.48 -2.17
C VAL A 121 28.83 -5.95 -2.56
N ASP A 122 27.73 -6.70 -2.59
CA ASP A 122 27.82 -8.16 -2.75
C ASP A 122 28.16 -8.55 -4.18
N THR A 123 27.67 -7.82 -5.18
CA THR A 123 28.00 -8.10 -6.59
C THR A 123 29.49 -7.99 -6.90
N PRO A 124 30.23 -6.93 -6.53
CA PRO A 124 31.68 -6.89 -6.73
C PRO A 124 32.40 -7.94 -5.89
N ALA A 125 32.05 -8.09 -4.60
CA ALA A 125 32.67 -9.10 -3.73
C ALA A 125 32.51 -10.52 -4.29
N ALA A 126 31.35 -10.84 -4.87
CA ALA A 126 31.12 -12.14 -5.46
C ALA A 126 31.94 -12.41 -6.73
N LYS A 127 32.30 -11.36 -7.49
CA LYS A 127 33.23 -11.50 -8.61
C LYS A 127 34.65 -11.76 -8.14
N ASP A 128 35.05 -11.13 -7.04
CA ASP A 128 36.37 -11.35 -6.45
C ASP A 128 36.48 -12.78 -5.91
N GLU A 129 35.42 -13.32 -5.31
CA GLU A 129 35.34 -14.72 -4.88
C GLU A 129 35.42 -15.68 -6.08
N ASP A 130 34.65 -15.45 -7.14
CA ASP A 130 34.72 -16.26 -8.38
C ASP A 130 36.13 -16.24 -8.99
N ASN A 131 36.84 -15.11 -8.91
CA ASN A 131 38.22 -14.99 -9.38
C ASN A 131 39.17 -15.76 -8.47
N TRP A 132 38.98 -15.69 -7.15
CA TRP A 132 39.77 -16.44 -6.19
C TRP A 132 39.60 -17.95 -6.37
N GLU A 133 38.37 -18.44 -6.55
CA GLU A 133 38.10 -19.84 -6.86
C GLU A 133 38.88 -20.31 -8.10
N ARG A 134 38.89 -19.51 -9.17
CA ARG A 134 39.65 -19.84 -10.40
C ARG A 134 41.15 -19.92 -10.16
N LEU A 135 41.72 -19.01 -9.37
CA LEU A 135 43.16 -19.01 -9.05
C LEU A 135 43.52 -20.25 -8.21
N VAL A 136 42.70 -20.58 -7.22
CA VAL A 136 42.90 -21.76 -6.36
C VAL A 136 42.79 -23.05 -7.16
N GLU A 137 41.81 -23.16 -8.06
CA GLU A 137 41.71 -24.30 -8.95
C GLU A 137 42.91 -24.42 -9.90
N GLY A 138 43.41 -23.29 -10.41
CA GLY A 138 44.63 -23.25 -11.23
C GLY A 138 45.82 -23.87 -10.49
N LEU A 139 46.05 -23.42 -9.25
CA LEU A 139 47.13 -23.94 -8.40
C LEU A 139 46.97 -25.43 -8.09
N GLN A 140 45.74 -25.88 -7.79
CA GLN A 140 45.49 -27.30 -7.53
C GLN A 140 45.74 -28.18 -8.75
N ARG A 141 45.44 -27.70 -9.96
CA ARG A 141 45.75 -28.40 -11.21
C ARG A 141 47.26 -28.50 -11.42
N GLU A 142 48.02 -27.43 -11.15
CA GLU A 142 49.48 -27.45 -11.23
C GLU A 142 50.12 -28.42 -10.22
N GLU A 143 49.59 -28.51 -9.01
CA GLU A 143 50.06 -29.45 -7.97
C GLU A 143 49.64 -30.92 -8.21
N GLY A 144 48.92 -31.22 -9.30
CA GLY A 144 48.40 -32.56 -9.57
C GLY A 144 47.32 -33.02 -8.59
N ARG A 145 46.75 -32.09 -7.81
CA ARG A 145 45.68 -32.32 -6.82
C ARG A 145 44.29 -31.93 -7.32
N GLY A 146 44.19 -31.44 -8.55
CA GLY A 146 42.94 -30.95 -9.13
C GLY A 146 41.91 -32.07 -9.28
N ARG A 147 40.75 -31.91 -8.63
CA ARG A 147 39.54 -32.62 -9.01
C ARG A 147 38.90 -31.89 -10.19
N GLU A 148 38.51 -32.63 -11.22
CA GLU A 148 37.65 -32.11 -12.28
C GLU A 148 36.30 -31.77 -11.66
N ARG A 149 35.86 -30.51 -11.74
CA ARG A 149 34.52 -30.12 -11.30
C ARG A 149 33.52 -30.83 -12.22
N GLU A 150 32.80 -31.83 -11.69
CA GLU A 150 31.65 -32.43 -12.36
C GLU A 150 30.52 -31.40 -12.40
N GLY A 151 30.45 -30.65 -13.50
CA GLY A 151 29.34 -29.77 -13.83
C GLY A 151 29.68 -28.28 -13.94
N ASP A 152 28.90 -27.59 -14.78
CA ASP A 152 28.81 -26.13 -14.85
C ASP A 152 28.19 -25.62 -13.53
N GLY A 153 29.02 -25.51 -12.49
CA GLY A 153 28.60 -24.94 -11.22
C GLY A 153 28.23 -23.47 -11.39
N GLU A 154 27.01 -23.08 -11.02
CA GLU A 154 26.61 -21.67 -11.00
C GLU A 154 27.64 -20.87 -10.19
N THR A 155 28.23 -19.84 -10.79
CA THR A 155 29.23 -19.02 -10.08
C THR A 155 28.57 -18.26 -8.94
N PHE A 156 29.34 -17.91 -7.91
CA PHE A 156 28.80 -17.17 -6.78
C PHE A 156 28.25 -15.80 -7.22
N ALA A 157 28.92 -15.12 -8.16
CA ALA A 157 28.38 -13.89 -8.75
C ALA A 157 27.08 -14.10 -9.54
N ALA A 158 26.88 -15.26 -10.16
CA ALA A 158 25.62 -15.60 -10.82
C ALA A 158 24.49 -15.75 -9.79
N ALA A 159 24.73 -16.43 -8.68
CA ALA A 159 23.76 -16.59 -7.60
C ALA A 159 23.34 -15.23 -6.99
N VAL A 160 24.31 -14.36 -6.69
CA VAL A 160 24.04 -12.99 -6.18
C VAL A 160 23.22 -12.17 -7.18
N ARG A 161 23.56 -12.26 -8.47
CA ARG A 161 22.82 -11.57 -9.53
C ARG A 161 21.37 -12.04 -9.63
N THR A 162 21.14 -13.36 -9.53
CA THR A 162 19.79 -13.93 -9.50
C THR A 162 19.00 -13.43 -8.30
N GLY A 163 19.62 -13.38 -7.12
CA GLY A 163 19.02 -12.82 -5.91
C GLY A 163 18.62 -11.35 -6.06
N TRP A 164 19.52 -10.51 -6.61
CA TRP A 164 19.25 -9.10 -6.89
C TRP A 164 18.09 -8.92 -7.89
N GLN A 165 18.08 -9.69 -8.98
CA GLN A 165 17.01 -9.65 -9.97
C GLN A 165 15.66 -10.08 -9.38
N ALA A 166 15.63 -11.14 -8.56
CA ALA A 166 14.43 -11.61 -7.89
C ALA A 166 13.87 -10.55 -6.92
N LEU A 167 14.74 -9.91 -6.14
CA LEU A 167 14.37 -8.82 -5.24
C LEU A 167 13.85 -7.60 -6.01
N GLY A 168 14.52 -7.21 -7.10
CA GLY A 168 14.08 -6.14 -7.99
C GLY A 168 12.69 -6.40 -8.58
N ARG A 169 12.45 -7.61 -9.09
CA ARG A 169 11.13 -8.04 -9.59
C ARG A 169 10.07 -7.99 -8.49
N SER A 170 10.39 -8.45 -7.28
CA SER A 170 9.47 -8.39 -6.14
C SER A 170 9.08 -6.95 -5.78
N LEU A 171 10.05 -6.03 -5.74
CA LEU A 171 9.80 -4.60 -5.44
C LEU A 171 8.97 -3.93 -6.54
N GLN A 172 9.21 -4.28 -7.81
CA GLN A 172 8.43 -3.76 -8.93
C GLN A 172 6.99 -4.27 -8.89
N ASN A 173 6.77 -5.56 -8.64
CA ASN A 173 5.44 -6.14 -8.50
C ASN A 173 4.66 -5.47 -7.36
N GLU A 174 5.31 -5.21 -6.23
CA GLU A 174 4.71 -4.47 -5.11
C GLU A 174 4.35 -3.03 -5.50
N ARG A 175 5.20 -2.35 -6.26
CA ARG A 175 4.90 -1.00 -6.76
C ARG A 175 3.67 -1.00 -7.67
N LEU A 176 3.59 -1.93 -8.62
CA LEU A 176 2.43 -2.08 -9.51
C LEU A 176 1.15 -2.36 -8.71
N ASP A 177 1.23 -3.24 -7.71
CA ASP A 177 0.12 -3.54 -6.80
C ASP A 177 -0.38 -2.30 -6.04
N TRP A 178 0.55 -1.43 -5.62
CA TRP A 178 0.21 -0.18 -4.94
C TRP A 178 -0.39 0.87 -5.86
N ILE A 179 0.07 0.97 -7.11
CA ILE A 179 -0.54 1.85 -8.11
C ILE A 179 -2.00 1.44 -8.32
N ALA A 180 -2.25 0.15 -8.57
CA ALA A 180 -3.59 -0.38 -8.76
C ALA A 180 -4.50 -0.16 -7.53
N LYS A 181 -3.97 -0.32 -6.31
CA LYS A 181 -4.72 0.03 -5.08
C LYS A 181 -5.06 1.51 -5.01
N THR A 182 -4.14 2.37 -5.40
CA THR A 182 -4.33 3.82 -5.38
C THR A 182 -5.45 4.22 -6.33
N GLU A 183 -5.45 3.67 -7.55
CA GLU A 183 -6.52 3.87 -8.53
C GLU A 183 -7.88 3.43 -7.96
N ALA A 184 -7.94 2.25 -7.34
CA ALA A 184 -9.17 1.78 -6.70
C ALA A 184 -9.62 2.69 -5.53
N TYR A 185 -8.68 3.22 -4.74
CA TYR A 185 -9.02 4.18 -3.69
C TYR A 185 -9.55 5.50 -4.24
N VAL A 186 -9.01 5.99 -5.36
CA VAL A 186 -9.52 7.20 -6.04
C VAL A 186 -10.95 6.96 -6.50
N LYS A 187 -11.22 5.84 -7.17
CA LYS A 187 -12.58 5.44 -7.58
C LYS A 187 -13.55 5.40 -6.40
N ILE A 188 -13.15 4.78 -5.28
CA ILE A 188 -13.96 4.77 -4.05
C ILE A 188 -14.30 6.19 -3.58
N VAL A 189 -13.33 7.12 -3.61
CA VAL A 189 -13.56 8.50 -3.17
C VAL A 189 -14.48 9.24 -4.12
N GLU A 190 -14.38 9.01 -5.43
CA GLU A 190 -15.28 9.56 -6.44
C GLU A 190 -16.71 9.04 -6.26
N ASP A 191 -16.87 7.73 -6.09
CA ASP A 191 -18.18 7.10 -5.84
C ASP A 191 -18.81 7.61 -4.54
N GLU A 192 -18.03 7.73 -3.47
CA GLU A 192 -18.48 8.31 -2.20
C GLU A 192 -18.89 9.78 -2.33
N ARG A 193 -18.18 10.57 -3.15
CA ARG A 193 -18.56 11.95 -3.46
C ARG A 193 -19.85 12.01 -4.25
N ARG A 194 -20.02 11.14 -5.24
CA ARG A 194 -21.23 11.04 -6.07
C ARG A 194 -22.44 10.70 -5.20
N MET A 195 -22.33 9.67 -4.37
CA MET A 195 -23.37 9.28 -3.41
C MET A 195 -23.69 10.39 -2.41
N ALA A 196 -22.68 11.12 -1.91
CA ALA A 196 -22.91 12.25 -1.01
C ALA A 196 -23.71 13.38 -1.66
N ARG A 197 -23.50 13.63 -2.97
CA ARG A 197 -24.24 14.65 -3.73
C ARG A 197 -25.69 14.23 -3.98
N LEU A 198 -25.90 12.97 -4.37
CA LEU A 198 -27.24 12.40 -4.53
C LEU A 198 -28.04 12.46 -3.23
N GLU A 199 -27.43 12.09 -2.09
CA GLU A 199 -28.06 12.19 -0.76
C GLU A 199 -28.38 13.63 -0.34
N ALA A 200 -27.67 14.61 -0.87
CA ALA A 200 -27.95 16.03 -0.66
C ALA A 200 -29.00 16.59 -1.65
N GLY A 201 -29.58 15.74 -2.52
CA GLY A 201 -30.58 16.11 -3.52
C GLY A 201 -30.00 16.83 -4.73
N LEU A 202 -28.70 16.67 -4.99
CA LEU A 202 -28.08 17.16 -6.22
C LEU A 202 -28.08 16.06 -7.28
N VAL A 203 -28.45 16.42 -8.49
CA VAL A 203 -28.37 15.57 -9.68
C VAL A 203 -27.33 16.13 -10.64
N GLU A 204 -26.67 15.21 -11.33
CA GLU A 204 -25.67 15.51 -12.33
C GLU A 204 -26.38 15.95 -13.61
N GLY A 205 -26.20 17.22 -13.98
CA GLY A 205 -26.70 17.76 -15.23
C GLY A 205 -25.90 17.24 -16.43
N PRO A 206 -26.43 17.44 -17.66
CA PRO A 206 -25.77 17.00 -18.90
C PRO A 206 -24.38 17.65 -19.09
N ASP A 207 -24.15 18.84 -18.52
CA ASP A 207 -22.87 19.55 -18.57
C ASP A 207 -21.85 19.08 -17.51
N GLY A 208 -22.18 18.02 -16.73
CA GLY A 208 -21.38 17.53 -15.61
C GLY A 208 -21.43 18.41 -14.36
N ARG A 209 -22.21 19.50 -14.36
CA ARG A 209 -22.46 20.34 -13.19
C ARG A 209 -23.53 19.73 -12.29
N TRP A 210 -23.35 19.86 -10.98
CA TRP A 210 -24.29 19.34 -9.99
C TRP A 210 -25.31 20.41 -9.62
N VAL A 211 -26.59 20.13 -9.83
CA VAL A 211 -27.70 21.07 -9.59
C VAL A 211 -28.68 20.42 -8.62
N ARG A 212 -29.25 21.22 -7.72
CA ARG A 212 -30.30 20.72 -6.82
C ARG A 212 -31.55 20.45 -7.64
N GLU A 213 -32.15 19.26 -7.52
CA GLU A 213 -33.43 19.00 -8.16
C GLU A 213 -34.46 20.00 -7.62
N LEU A 214 -34.96 20.87 -8.50
CA LEU A 214 -36.10 21.71 -8.18
C LEU A 214 -37.34 20.81 -8.20
N PRO A 215 -38.23 20.91 -7.20
CA PRO A 215 -39.46 20.13 -7.20
C PRO A 215 -40.26 20.47 -8.47
N ALA A 216 -40.81 19.44 -9.14
CA ALA A 216 -41.54 19.54 -10.40
C ALA A 216 -42.71 20.54 -10.41
N ALA A 217 -43.12 21.05 -9.23
CA ALA A 217 -44.17 22.05 -9.06
C ALA A 217 -43.76 23.50 -9.40
N ALA A 218 -42.47 23.80 -9.63
CA ALA A 218 -42.01 25.17 -9.86
C ALA A 218 -42.06 25.65 -11.32
N THR A 219 -42.45 24.81 -12.27
CA THR A 219 -42.59 25.19 -13.69
C THR A 219 -43.94 25.86 -13.95
N THR A 220 -44.29 26.88 -13.16
CA THR A 220 -45.36 27.81 -13.55
C THR A 220 -44.74 28.87 -14.45
N THR A 221 -45.06 28.80 -15.73
CA THR A 221 -44.70 29.74 -16.80
C THR A 221 -44.72 31.20 -16.31
N PRO A 222 -43.64 31.99 -16.45
CA PRO A 222 -43.74 33.42 -16.18
C PRO A 222 -44.70 34.03 -17.21
N LYS A 223 -45.83 34.55 -16.72
CA LYS A 223 -46.81 35.31 -17.49
C LYS A 223 -46.07 36.52 -18.08
N ARG A 224 -45.83 36.49 -19.39
CA ARG A 224 -45.19 37.55 -20.18
C ARG A 224 -46.00 38.85 -20.03
N THR A 225 -45.65 39.70 -19.08
CA THR A 225 -46.11 41.09 -19.06
C THR A 225 -45.38 41.84 -20.17
N SER A 226 -46.13 42.20 -21.21
CA SER A 226 -45.70 43.09 -22.28
C SER A 226 -45.31 44.45 -21.68
N VAL A 227 -44.03 44.82 -21.77
CA VAL A 227 -43.57 46.19 -21.58
C VAL A 227 -43.66 46.91 -22.93
N PRO A 228 -44.30 48.08 -23.04
CA PRO A 228 -44.37 48.82 -24.29
C PRO A 228 -43.03 49.51 -24.61
N PRO A 229 -42.76 49.83 -25.90
CA PRO A 229 -41.52 50.46 -26.30
C PRO A 229 -41.61 51.98 -26.11
N SER A 230 -40.68 52.56 -25.35
CA SER A 230 -40.42 54.00 -25.39
C SER A 230 -38.94 54.23 -25.63
N GLY A 231 -38.65 55.02 -26.66
CA GLY A 231 -37.32 55.20 -27.23
C GLY A 231 -36.38 56.08 -26.42
N GLN A 232 -35.13 56.12 -26.93
CA GLN A 232 -34.20 57.26 -27.05
C GLN A 232 -33.94 58.08 -25.77
N THR A 233 -32.72 58.45 -25.36
CA THR A 233 -31.39 58.61 -25.95
C THR A 233 -30.45 59.03 -24.80
N ASN A 234 -29.14 58.81 -24.98
CA ASN A 234 -28.05 59.78 -24.77
C ASN A 234 -26.80 59.21 -24.09
N ALA A 235 -25.70 59.51 -24.78
CA ALA A 235 -24.33 59.39 -24.38
C ALA A 235 -24.02 60.22 -23.14
N ALA A 236 -23.05 59.78 -22.33
CA ALA A 236 -21.77 60.45 -22.16
C ALA A 236 -21.02 59.93 -20.92
N SER A 237 -19.73 59.68 -21.13
CA SER A 237 -18.62 60.07 -20.26
C SER A 237 -18.55 59.49 -18.84
N GLY A 238 -17.44 58.77 -18.59
CA GLY A 238 -16.55 59.24 -17.54
C GLY A 238 -15.98 58.19 -16.59
N LYS A 239 -14.66 58.01 -16.75
CA LYS A 239 -13.65 57.81 -15.69
C LYS A 239 -13.36 56.37 -15.24
N GLU A 240 -12.27 55.88 -15.82
CA GLU A 240 -11.09 55.34 -15.13
C GLU A 240 -11.19 55.13 -13.61
N LYS A 241 -10.83 53.92 -13.17
CA LYS A 241 -9.81 53.73 -12.13
C LYS A 241 -9.26 52.30 -12.15
N THR A 242 -8.06 52.20 -12.68
CA THR A 242 -7.05 51.20 -12.36
C THR A 242 -6.79 51.12 -10.86
N LYS A 243 -6.61 49.90 -10.34
CA LYS A 243 -5.39 49.47 -9.64
C LYS A 243 -5.41 47.96 -9.33
N PRO A 244 -4.25 47.28 -9.42
CA PRO A 244 -4.10 45.83 -9.21
C PRO A 244 -3.81 45.49 -7.75
N LEU A 245 -4.05 44.22 -7.37
CA LEU A 245 -3.45 43.64 -6.17
C LEU A 245 -2.65 42.39 -6.54
N ILE A 246 -1.33 42.57 -6.60
CA ILE A 246 -0.29 41.56 -6.45
C ILE A 246 0.20 41.65 -5.01
N VAL A 247 0.34 40.52 -4.30
CA VAL A 247 1.35 40.18 -3.25
C VAL A 247 1.17 38.65 -3.00
N GLN A 248 1.94 37.71 -3.60
CA GLN A 248 3.22 37.07 -3.17
C GLN A 248 3.38 36.92 -1.63
N TRP A 249 3.64 35.76 -1.02
CA TRP A 249 4.65 34.73 -1.30
C TRP A 249 4.14 33.35 -0.86
#